data_AF-A0A9P0ZT08-F1
#
_entry.id   AF-A0A9P0ZT08-F1
#
_cell.length_a   1.000
_cell.length_b   1.000
_cell.length_c   1.000
_cell.angle_alpha   90.00
_cell.angle_beta   90.00
_cell.angle_gamma   90.00
#
_symmetry.space_group_name_H-M   'P 1'
#
loop_
_entity.id
_entity.type
_entity.pdbx_description
1 polymer ?
#
loop_
_entity_poly.entity_id
_entity_poly.type
_entity_poly.pdbx_seq_one_letter_code
_entity_poly.pdbx_strand_id
1 'polypeptide(L)'
;MAPEDSLTGILQVPLGCVTPFALYNESARGVSLLLDQGMRIKERCFFHPLSNDVTIAINTRDLDKFLSSIGKPSNYVDLEDNPPVGKDQPPDLAYVVPSDVPTLPDNIEKSATSVVPEKKDHVAADIKPEVKAKTAKTANNSKKDTLSNSLGSAPTFIDPDKFVEDILGKVSNVVLCEVNNENINQYGDQLGSIVSNNIKRNLRAEMQNIATMFKNTAYTDGFHAGIHSQRNRM
;
A
#
# COMPACT_ATOMS: atom_id res chain seq x y z
N MET A 1 -11.55 -14.57 6.53
CA MET A 1 -11.09 -13.21 6.17
C MET A 1 -11.34 -12.29 7.34
N ALA A 2 -10.52 -11.24 7.52
CA ALA A 2 -10.74 -10.24 8.57
C ALA A 2 -12.02 -9.42 8.30
N PRO A 3 -12.74 -8.96 9.34
CA PRO A 3 -13.91 -8.09 9.16
C PRO A 3 -13.47 -6.69 8.70
N GLU A 4 -14.37 -5.98 8.01
CA GLU A 4 -14.09 -4.64 7.44
C GLU A 4 -13.68 -3.62 8.50
N ASP A 5 -14.33 -3.65 9.68
CA ASP A 5 -14.00 -2.78 10.80
C ASP A 5 -12.55 -2.95 11.27
N SER A 6 -11.98 -4.16 11.17
CA SER A 6 -10.58 -4.40 11.49
C SER A 6 -9.64 -3.81 10.44
N LEU A 7 -10.02 -3.76 9.15
CA LEU A 7 -9.20 -3.11 8.13
C LEU A 7 -9.10 -1.61 8.39
N THR A 8 -10.23 -0.95 8.65
CA THR A 8 -10.27 0.49 8.95
C THR A 8 -9.63 0.81 10.30
N GLY A 9 -9.84 -0.02 11.33
CA GLY A 9 -9.30 0.20 12.67
C GLY A 9 -7.80 -0.10 12.80
N ILE A 10 -7.31 -1.16 12.14
CA ILE A 10 -5.92 -1.64 12.28
C ILE A 10 -5.05 -1.13 11.14
N LEU A 11 -5.46 -1.37 9.90
CA LEU A 11 -4.68 -0.98 8.71
C LEU A 11 -4.99 0.44 8.22
N GLN A 12 -6.09 1.05 8.70
CA GLN A 12 -6.54 2.39 8.30
C GLN A 12 -6.73 2.54 6.78
N VAL A 13 -7.19 1.46 6.13
CA VAL A 13 -7.55 1.45 4.71
C VAL A 13 -8.94 0.85 4.52
N PRO A 14 -9.73 1.33 3.55
CA PRO A 14 -11.03 0.75 3.24
C PRO A 14 -10.88 -0.62 2.57
N LEU A 15 -11.99 -1.35 2.49
CA LEU A 15 -12.07 -2.60 1.74
C LEU A 15 -11.64 -2.36 0.27
N GLY A 16 -10.77 -3.23 -0.24
CA GLY A 16 -10.22 -3.10 -1.60
C GLY A 16 -8.94 -2.25 -1.71
N CYS A 17 -8.52 -1.58 -0.64
CA CYS A 17 -7.27 -0.79 -0.59
C CYS A 17 -6.15 -1.45 0.24
N VAL A 18 -6.26 -2.76 0.51
CA VAL A 18 -5.25 -3.50 1.28
C VAL A 18 -3.92 -3.52 0.53
N THR A 19 -2.85 -3.15 1.23
CA THR A 19 -1.52 -2.96 0.65
C THR A 19 -0.43 -3.12 1.70
N PRO A 20 0.79 -3.58 1.36
CA PRO A 20 1.91 -3.64 2.29
C PRO A 20 2.25 -2.27 2.93
N PHE A 21 1.95 -1.17 2.25
CA PHE A 21 2.22 0.17 2.75
C PHE A 21 1.37 0.56 3.96
N ALA A 22 0.23 -0.10 4.18
CA ALA A 22 -0.64 0.15 5.33
C ALA A 22 0.03 -0.22 6.67
N LEU A 23 1.11 -1.01 6.64
CA LEU A 23 1.89 -1.36 7.83
C LEU A 23 2.66 -0.19 8.44
N TYR A 24 2.78 0.92 7.70
CA TYR A 24 3.30 2.17 8.24
C TYR A 24 2.43 2.72 9.38
N ASN A 25 1.14 2.41 9.40
CA ASN A 25 0.22 2.88 10.42
C ASN A 25 0.54 2.23 11.77
N GLU A 26 0.65 3.03 12.84
CA GLU A 26 0.98 2.53 14.19
C GLU A 26 -0.05 1.49 14.69
N SER A 27 -1.32 1.65 14.31
CA SER A 27 -2.39 0.69 14.60
C SER A 27 -2.12 -0.70 14.01
N ALA A 28 -1.27 -0.80 12.98
CA ALA A 28 -0.86 -2.05 12.36
C ALA A 28 0.33 -2.72 13.07
N ARG A 29 0.78 -2.25 14.24
CA ARG A 29 1.92 -2.83 14.97
C ARG A 29 1.76 -4.34 15.24
N GLY A 30 0.55 -4.80 15.55
CA GLY A 30 0.23 -6.22 15.76
C GLY A 30 0.05 -7.04 14.47
N VAL A 31 0.20 -6.43 13.29
CA VAL A 31 0.03 -7.12 12.00
C VAL A 31 1.36 -7.67 11.49
N SER A 32 1.32 -8.94 11.10
CA SER A 32 2.38 -9.63 10.38
C SER A 32 2.14 -9.62 8.89
N LEU A 33 3.18 -9.35 8.11
CA LEU A 33 3.15 -9.47 6.66
C LEU A 33 3.79 -10.78 6.22
N LEU A 34 3.06 -11.54 5.42
CA LEU A 34 3.57 -12.67 4.65
C LEU A 34 3.60 -12.28 3.18
N LEU A 35 4.76 -12.47 2.56
CA LEU A 35 4.98 -12.26 1.13
C LEU A 35 5.21 -13.61 0.47
N ASP A 36 4.63 -13.81 -0.70
CA ASP A 36 4.90 -15.01 -1.48
C ASP A 36 6.38 -15.04 -1.91
N GLN A 37 7.06 -16.15 -1.67
CA GLN A 37 8.43 -16.41 -2.10
C GLN A 37 8.63 -16.18 -3.61
N GLY A 38 7.61 -16.45 -4.44
CA GLY A 38 7.63 -16.15 -5.88
C GLY A 38 7.87 -14.67 -6.21
N MET A 39 7.47 -13.75 -5.31
CA MET A 39 7.71 -12.31 -5.47
C MET A 39 9.17 -11.93 -5.34
N ARG A 40 9.96 -12.68 -4.56
CA ARG A 40 11.38 -12.39 -4.31
C ARG A 40 12.24 -12.41 -5.57
N ILE A 41 11.81 -13.18 -6.57
CA ILE A 41 12.50 -13.36 -7.85
C ILE A 41 12.12 -12.25 -8.85
N LYS A 42 11.01 -11.53 -8.61
CA LYS A 42 10.55 -10.46 -9.50
C LYS A 42 11.42 -9.21 -9.29
N GLU A 43 11.76 -8.54 -10.40
CA GLU A 43 12.48 -7.27 -10.36
C GLU A 43 11.60 -6.17 -9.73
N ARG A 44 10.31 -6.12 -10.13
CA ARG A 44 9.32 -5.14 -9.67
C ARG A 44 8.04 -5.80 -9.23
N CYS A 45 7.43 -5.20 -8.23
CA CYS A 45 6.10 -5.51 -7.71
C CYS A 45 5.19 -4.28 -7.87
N PHE A 46 3.90 -4.53 -8.00
CA PHE A 46 2.89 -3.49 -8.18
C PHE A 46 1.95 -3.50 -6.98
N PHE A 47 1.78 -2.33 -6.36
CA PHE A 47 0.90 -2.16 -5.21
C PHE A 47 0.16 -0.83 -5.27
N HIS A 48 -0.96 -0.77 -4.57
CA HIS A 48 -1.72 0.45 -4.36
C HIS A 48 -1.14 1.27 -3.21
N PRO A 49 -0.84 2.57 -3.37
CA PRO A 49 -0.34 3.41 -2.29
C PRO A 49 -1.50 3.90 -1.41
N LEU A 50 -1.99 3.04 -0.52
CA LEU A 50 -3.09 3.28 0.44
C LEU A 50 -4.49 3.55 -0.17
N SER A 51 -4.57 3.94 -1.45
CA SER A 51 -5.81 3.99 -2.25
C SER A 51 -5.68 3.13 -3.50
N ASN A 52 -6.79 2.54 -3.95
CA ASN A 52 -6.89 1.69 -5.14
C ASN A 52 -7.00 2.47 -6.46
N ASP A 53 -7.05 3.80 -6.42
CA ASP A 53 -7.12 4.67 -7.62
C ASP A 53 -5.80 4.70 -8.41
N VAL A 54 -4.68 4.34 -7.78
CA VAL A 54 -3.33 4.43 -8.34
C VAL A 54 -2.58 3.13 -8.08
N THR A 55 -1.71 2.74 -9.01
CA THR A 55 -0.77 1.63 -8.84
C THR A 55 0.65 2.15 -8.97
N ILE A 56 1.51 1.83 -8.02
CA ILE A 56 2.94 2.13 -8.10
C ILE A 56 3.74 0.87 -8.36
N ALA A 57 4.81 1.02 -9.15
CA ALA A 57 5.82 -0.01 -9.33
C ALA A 57 6.98 0.24 -8.38
N ILE A 58 7.37 -0.76 -7.61
CA ILE A 58 8.51 -0.70 -6.69
C ILE A 58 9.42 -1.92 -6.92
N ASN A 59 10.74 -1.74 -6.82
CA ASN A 59 11.63 -2.89 -6.83
C ASN A 59 11.39 -3.72 -5.57
N THR A 60 11.45 -5.04 -5.67
CA THR A 60 11.23 -5.93 -4.52
C THR A 60 12.19 -5.62 -3.36
N ARG A 61 13.45 -5.29 -3.67
CA ARG A 61 14.45 -4.86 -2.67
C ARG A 61 14.11 -3.54 -1.99
N ASP A 62 13.39 -2.65 -2.67
CA ASP A 62 13.01 -1.35 -2.09
C ASP A 62 11.75 -1.49 -1.22
N LEU A 63 10.88 -2.47 -1.51
CA LEU A 63 9.84 -2.89 -0.58
C LEU A 63 10.44 -3.40 0.74
N ASP A 64 11.49 -4.24 0.67
CA ASP A 64 12.19 -4.73 1.86
C ASP A 64 12.80 -3.61 2.69
N LYS A 65 13.40 -2.60 2.02
CA LYS A 65 13.93 -1.41 2.70
C LYS A 65 12.83 -0.61 3.38
N PHE A 66 11.69 -0.43 2.70
CA PHE A 66 10.53 0.25 3.30
C PHE A 66 10.08 -0.48 4.56
N LEU A 67 9.85 -1.79 4.50
CA LEU A 67 9.43 -2.60 5.65
C LEU A 67 10.46 -2.51 6.80
N SER A 68 11.74 -2.63 6.48
CA SER A 68 12.83 -2.48 7.46
C SER A 68 12.86 -1.10 8.11
N SER A 69 12.58 -0.03 7.35
CA SER A 69 12.57 1.35 7.86
C SER A 69 11.44 1.63 8.86
N ILE A 70 10.34 0.87 8.78
CA ILE A 70 9.20 0.94 9.71
C ILE A 70 9.27 -0.13 10.81
N GLY A 71 10.41 -0.82 10.92
CA GLY A 71 10.62 -1.86 11.93
C GLY A 71 9.82 -3.15 11.70
N LYS A 72 9.38 -3.41 10.47
CA LYS A 72 8.62 -4.61 10.09
C LYS A 72 9.52 -5.59 9.32
N PRO A 73 9.59 -6.88 9.70
CA PRO A 73 10.34 -7.87 8.95
C PRO A 73 9.63 -8.27 7.66
N SER A 74 10.38 -8.46 6.58
CA SER A 74 9.91 -9.10 5.35
C SER A 74 9.92 -10.62 5.51
N ASN A 75 8.75 -11.24 5.65
CA ASN A 75 8.65 -12.71 5.75
C ASN A 75 8.20 -13.29 4.42
N TYR A 76 9.14 -13.88 3.68
CA TYR A 76 8.85 -14.61 2.46
C TYR A 76 8.51 -16.06 2.78
N VAL A 77 7.36 -16.53 2.30
CA VAL A 77 6.86 -17.89 2.53
C VAL A 77 6.46 -18.48 1.18
N ASP A 78 6.83 -19.74 0.94
CA ASP A 78 6.27 -20.51 -0.16
C ASP A 78 4.83 -20.89 0.19
N LEU A 79 3.87 -20.19 -0.41
CA LEU A 79 2.44 -20.39 -0.13
C LEU A 79 1.86 -21.62 -0.82
N GLU A 80 2.60 -22.21 -1.77
CA GLU A 80 2.19 -23.40 -2.51
C GLU A 80 2.82 -24.69 -1.95
N ASP A 81 3.73 -24.58 -0.99
CA ASP A 81 4.33 -25.73 -0.32
C ASP A 81 3.31 -26.43 0.60
N ASN A 82 3.37 -27.75 0.68
CA ASN A 82 2.52 -28.56 1.53
C ASN A 82 3.38 -29.36 2.53
N PRO A 83 3.93 -28.69 3.54
CA PRO A 83 4.83 -29.32 4.49
C PRO A 83 4.09 -30.42 5.29
N PRO A 84 4.79 -31.50 5.68
CA PRO A 84 4.20 -32.55 6.50
C PRO A 84 3.79 -31.97 7.87
N VAL A 85 2.49 -31.95 8.13
CA VAL A 85 1.92 -31.48 9.40
C VAL A 85 1.93 -32.64 10.41
N GLY A 86 2.65 -32.48 11.52
CA GLY A 86 2.80 -33.52 12.53
C GLY A 86 2.84 -32.97 13.96
N LYS A 87 2.77 -33.86 14.97
CA LYS A 87 2.86 -33.48 16.39
C LYS A 87 4.14 -32.70 16.73
N ASP A 88 5.22 -32.96 16.00
CA ASP A 88 6.53 -32.34 16.20
C ASP A 88 6.81 -31.18 15.22
N GLN A 89 5.89 -30.93 14.28
CA GLN A 89 6.00 -29.87 13.28
C GLN A 89 4.61 -29.22 13.09
N PRO A 90 4.22 -28.33 14.04
CA PRO A 90 2.97 -27.60 13.92
C PRO A 90 3.01 -26.74 12.64
N PRO A 91 1.90 -26.62 11.91
CA PRO A 91 1.83 -25.84 10.68
C PRO A 91 1.62 -24.36 11.03
N ASP A 92 2.40 -23.83 11.98
CA ASP A 92 2.20 -22.47 12.44
C ASP A 92 3.36 -21.57 12.01
N LEU A 93 2.98 -20.48 11.33
CA LEU A 93 3.83 -19.32 11.13
C LEU A 93 3.77 -18.44 12.40
N ALA A 94 3.59 -19.04 13.58
CA ALA A 94 3.40 -18.31 14.84
C ALA A 94 4.65 -17.49 15.20
N TYR A 95 5.84 -17.95 14.78
CA TYR A 95 7.08 -17.20 14.90
C TYR A 95 7.06 -15.84 14.17
N VAL A 96 6.15 -15.67 13.19
CA VAL A 96 6.01 -14.44 12.41
C VAL A 96 5.13 -13.40 13.12
N VAL A 97 4.36 -13.82 14.13
CA VAL A 97 3.44 -12.94 14.87
C VAL A 97 4.21 -12.14 15.93
N PRO A 98 4.17 -10.79 15.90
CA PRO A 98 4.78 -9.96 16.94
C PRO A 98 4.24 -10.33 18.32
N SER A 99 5.13 -10.67 19.25
CA SER A 99 4.76 -11.09 20.62
C SER A 99 4.29 -9.95 21.53
N ASP A 100 4.35 -8.70 21.06
CA ASP A 100 4.10 -7.47 21.85
C ASP A 100 2.63 -7.00 21.88
N VAL A 101 1.65 -7.83 21.52
CA VAL A 101 0.24 -7.39 21.52
C VAL A 101 -0.30 -7.38 22.96
N PRO A 102 -0.76 -6.21 23.49
CA PRO A 102 -1.59 -6.19 24.68
C PRO A 102 -2.92 -6.86 24.32
N THR A 103 -3.24 -7.94 25.02
CA THR A 103 -4.53 -8.62 24.91
C THR A 103 -5.63 -7.62 25.27
N LEU A 104 -6.53 -7.33 24.32
CA LEU A 104 -7.80 -6.69 24.66
C LEU A 104 -8.61 -7.67 25.52
N PRO A 105 -9.33 -7.20 26.56
CA PRO A 105 -10.00 -8.07 27.50
C PRO A 105 -11.30 -8.62 26.88
N ASP A 106 -11.28 -9.87 26.45
CA ASP A 106 -12.50 -10.65 26.28
C ASP A 106 -12.99 -11.08 27.66
N ASN A 107 -13.86 -10.24 28.23
CA ASN A 107 -14.60 -10.53 29.44
C ASN A 107 -15.91 -11.22 29.06
N ILE A 108 -15.91 -12.56 28.98
CA ILE A 108 -17.12 -13.37 29.18
C ILE A 108 -16.75 -14.60 30.02
N GLU A 109 -16.76 -14.43 31.34
CA GLU A 109 -17.15 -15.53 32.22
C GLU A 109 -18.63 -15.85 31.98
N LYS A 110 -18.94 -17.07 31.52
CA LYS A 110 -19.92 -17.91 32.21
C LYS A 110 -19.78 -19.38 31.85
N SER A 111 -19.26 -20.14 32.82
CA SER A 111 -19.68 -21.49 33.22
C SER A 111 -20.22 -22.43 32.15
N ALA A 112 -19.49 -23.50 31.84
CA ALA A 112 -19.76 -24.80 32.46
C ALA A 112 -18.68 -25.81 32.08
N THR A 113 -17.99 -26.29 33.11
CA THR A 113 -17.17 -27.50 33.12
C THR A 113 -18.03 -28.74 32.85
N SER A 114 -17.48 -29.75 32.15
CA SER A 114 -17.48 -31.17 32.59
C SER A 114 -17.60 -32.20 31.44
N VAL A 115 -16.49 -32.91 31.20
CA VAL A 115 -16.38 -34.38 31.06
C VAL A 115 -16.73 -35.04 29.69
N VAL A 116 -15.64 -35.44 29.01
CA VAL A 116 -15.43 -36.59 28.09
C VAL A 116 -15.61 -37.91 28.91
N PRO A 117 -16.10 -39.09 28.44
CA PRO A 117 -15.62 -39.82 27.24
C PRO A 117 -16.58 -40.74 26.42
N GLU A 118 -16.13 -40.98 25.17
CA GLU A 118 -16.00 -42.27 24.44
C GLU A 118 -17.17 -42.99 23.72
N LYS A 119 -16.93 -43.15 22.39
CA LYS A 119 -16.84 -44.40 21.57
C LYS A 119 -18.00 -44.87 20.66
N LYS A 120 -17.57 -45.14 19.39
CA LYS A 120 -18.07 -46.09 18.37
C LYS A 120 -19.38 -45.71 17.66
N ASP A 121 -19.63 -45.95 16.37
CA ASP A 121 -18.92 -46.55 15.23
C ASP A 121 -19.81 -46.31 13.97
N HIS A 122 -19.20 -46.23 12.79
CA HIS A 122 -19.68 -46.73 11.48
C HIS A 122 -20.83 -46.09 10.64
N VAL A 123 -20.42 -45.68 9.41
CA VAL A 123 -20.95 -46.03 8.05
C VAL A 123 -21.75 -44.99 7.22
N ALA A 124 -21.10 -44.63 6.10
CA ALA A 124 -21.50 -44.34 4.71
C ALA A 124 -22.88 -43.73 4.36
N ALA A 125 -22.86 -42.69 3.53
CA ALA A 125 -23.56 -42.68 2.24
C ALA A 125 -23.00 -41.59 1.29
N ASP A 126 -22.88 -42.00 0.04
CA ASP A 126 -22.57 -41.27 -1.19
C ASP A 126 -23.54 -40.10 -1.46
N ILE A 127 -23.11 -39.14 -2.30
CA ILE A 127 -23.86 -38.54 -3.44
C ILE A 127 -23.09 -37.32 -3.98
N LYS A 128 -22.54 -37.50 -5.19
CA LYS A 128 -22.17 -36.49 -6.20
C LYS A 128 -23.42 -36.19 -7.07
N PRO A 129 -23.71 -34.96 -7.54
CA PRO A 129 -23.24 -34.44 -8.86
C PRO A 129 -23.00 -32.90 -8.90
N GLU A 130 -21.97 -32.38 -9.58
CA GLU A 130 -21.76 -32.20 -11.04
C GLU A 130 -22.17 -30.80 -11.57
N VAL A 131 -21.12 -30.00 -11.83
CA VAL A 131 -20.86 -29.07 -12.95
C VAL A 131 -22.00 -28.78 -13.94
N LYS A 132 -22.22 -27.48 -14.24
CA LYS A 132 -22.64 -27.01 -15.57
C LYS A 132 -22.10 -25.62 -15.89
N ALA A 133 -21.23 -25.55 -16.88
CA ALA A 133 -20.85 -24.34 -17.61
C ALA A 133 -21.94 -23.99 -18.66
N LYS A 134 -22.13 -22.69 -18.94
CA LYS A 134 -22.52 -22.23 -20.28
C LYS A 134 -22.26 -20.73 -20.50
N THR A 135 -21.53 -20.50 -21.58
CA THR A 135 -21.23 -19.27 -22.32
C THR A 135 -22.45 -18.57 -22.94
N ALA A 136 -22.42 -17.24 -23.03
CA ALA A 136 -22.96 -16.47 -24.17
C ALA A 136 -22.28 -15.08 -24.30
N LYS A 137 -21.88 -14.77 -25.53
CA LYS A 137 -21.25 -13.52 -26.02
C LYS A 137 -22.27 -12.37 -26.10
N THR A 138 -21.82 -11.11 -26.07
CA THR A 138 -22.17 -10.07 -27.09
C THR A 138 -21.17 -8.91 -27.00
N ALA A 139 -20.67 -8.47 -28.16
CA ALA A 139 -19.77 -7.35 -28.36
C ALA A 139 -20.54 -6.05 -28.62
N ASN A 140 -19.96 -4.89 -28.26
CA ASN A 140 -20.02 -3.70 -29.11
C ASN A 140 -18.93 -2.66 -28.77
N ASN A 141 -18.41 -2.09 -29.86
CA ASN A 141 -17.26 -1.20 -30.03
C ASN A 141 -17.40 0.24 -29.45
N SER A 142 -16.22 0.87 -29.26
CA SER A 142 -15.86 2.26 -29.63
C SER A 142 -15.61 3.25 -28.46
N LYS A 143 -14.34 3.49 -28.12
CA LYS A 143 -13.53 4.63 -28.61
C LYS A 143 -12.20 4.72 -27.85
N LYS A 144 -11.17 4.98 -28.64
CA LYS A 144 -9.75 5.02 -28.34
C LYS A 144 -9.38 6.47 -28.08
N ASP A 145 -9.17 6.84 -26.82
CA ASP A 145 -8.46 8.06 -26.47
C ASP A 145 -7.10 7.66 -25.89
N THR A 146 -6.11 7.74 -26.77
CA THR A 146 -4.70 7.67 -26.42
C THR A 146 -4.36 8.96 -25.67
N LEU A 147 -4.24 8.87 -24.34
CA LEU A 147 -3.54 9.88 -23.56
C LEU A 147 -2.22 9.27 -23.09
N SER A 148 -1.19 9.62 -23.85
CA SER A 148 0.21 9.40 -23.53
C SER A 148 0.55 9.99 -22.18
N ASN A 149 0.89 9.16 -21.19
CA ASN A 149 1.68 9.62 -20.05
C ASN A 149 3.01 8.89 -20.04
N SER A 150 4.06 9.71 -20.09
CA SER A 150 5.44 9.37 -20.36
C SER A 150 6.03 8.47 -19.29
N LEU A 151 6.62 7.38 -19.78
CA LEU A 151 7.59 6.57 -19.10
C LEU A 151 8.83 7.43 -18.76
N GLY A 152 9.25 7.37 -17.49
CA GLY A 152 10.64 7.50 -17.08
C GLY A 152 11.36 8.82 -17.41
N SER A 153 11.33 9.74 -16.46
CA SER A 153 12.45 10.67 -16.29
C SER A 153 12.87 10.62 -14.84
N ALA A 154 14.16 10.34 -14.59
CA ALA A 154 14.75 10.61 -13.29
C ALA A 154 14.40 12.06 -12.92
N PRO A 155 14.00 12.37 -11.68
CA PRO A 155 13.66 13.73 -11.35
C PRO A 155 14.94 14.56 -11.33
N THR A 156 15.30 15.14 -12.48
CA THR A 156 16.31 16.16 -12.62
C THR A 156 15.75 17.44 -12.00
N PHE A 157 15.68 17.49 -10.67
CA PHE A 157 15.42 18.73 -9.92
C PHE A 157 16.65 19.66 -9.94
N ILE A 158 17.30 19.76 -11.09
CA ILE A 158 18.45 20.64 -11.34
C ILE A 158 17.95 21.90 -12.02
N ASP A 159 16.88 21.76 -12.81
CA ASP A 159 16.29 22.83 -13.59
C ASP A 159 15.31 23.67 -12.74
N PRO A 160 15.61 24.95 -12.48
CA PRO A 160 14.71 25.86 -11.80
C PRO A 160 13.35 25.96 -12.49
N ASP A 161 13.31 25.86 -13.82
CA ASP A 161 12.07 25.97 -14.59
C ASP A 161 11.18 24.77 -14.29
N LYS A 162 11.75 23.56 -14.27
CA LYS A 162 11.03 22.35 -13.86
C LYS A 162 10.54 22.41 -12.41
N PHE A 163 11.33 22.97 -11.49
CA PHE A 163 10.91 23.16 -10.09
C PHE A 163 9.68 24.09 -10.01
N VAL A 164 9.69 25.19 -10.76
CA VAL A 164 8.55 26.12 -10.83
C VAL A 164 7.33 25.45 -11.46
N GLU A 165 7.49 24.71 -12.55
CA GLU A 165 6.40 23.96 -13.20
C GLU A 165 5.80 22.90 -12.27
N ASP A 166 6.62 22.18 -11.51
CA ASP A 166 6.13 21.18 -10.55
C ASP A 166 5.29 21.84 -9.43
N ILE A 167 5.67 23.05 -8.98
CA ILE A 167 4.89 23.84 -8.02
C ILE A 167 3.59 24.32 -8.65
N LEU A 168 3.66 24.94 -9.83
CA LEU A 168 2.49 25.50 -10.52
C LEU A 168 1.48 24.40 -10.86
N GLY A 169 1.94 23.25 -11.34
CA GLY A 169 1.10 22.09 -11.62
C GLY A 169 0.36 21.61 -10.38
N LYS A 170 1.03 21.53 -9.23
CA LYS A 170 0.41 21.11 -7.96
C LYS A 170 -0.60 22.13 -7.44
N VAL A 171 -0.28 23.43 -7.49
CA VAL A 171 -1.23 24.49 -7.13
C VAL A 171 -2.46 24.42 -8.01
N SER A 172 -2.27 24.30 -9.33
CA SER A 172 -3.34 24.21 -10.31
C SER A 172 -4.26 23.02 -10.03
N ASN A 173 -3.69 21.85 -9.73
CA ASN A 173 -4.47 20.67 -9.37
C ASN A 173 -5.33 20.89 -8.12
N VAL A 174 -4.78 21.49 -7.06
CA VAL A 174 -5.55 21.80 -5.84
C VAL A 174 -6.69 22.78 -6.13
N VAL A 175 -6.43 23.80 -6.97
CA VAL A 175 -7.46 24.76 -7.39
C VAL A 175 -8.56 24.07 -8.19
N LEU A 176 -8.21 23.22 -9.16
CA LEU A 176 -9.17 22.50 -9.99
C LEU A 176 -10.02 21.50 -9.20
N CYS A 177 -9.43 20.83 -8.20
CA CYS A 177 -10.19 19.95 -7.31
C CYS A 177 -11.21 20.73 -6.46
N GLU A 178 -10.86 21.94 -6.04
CA GLU A 178 -11.70 22.73 -5.14
C GLU A 178 -12.76 23.57 -5.88
N VAL A 179 -12.43 24.10 -7.06
CA VAL A 179 -13.32 24.90 -7.90
C VAL A 179 -14.11 23.98 -8.82
N ASN A 180 -15.12 23.32 -8.26
CA ASN A 180 -16.08 22.51 -9.00
C ASN A 180 -17.52 23.02 -8.79
N ASN A 181 -18.45 22.62 -9.66
CA ASN A 181 -19.83 23.11 -9.61
C ASN A 181 -20.53 22.80 -8.28
N GLU A 182 -20.17 21.71 -7.61
CA GLU A 182 -20.76 21.29 -6.33
C GLU A 182 -20.34 22.24 -5.21
N ASN A 183 -19.04 22.51 -5.09
CA ASN A 183 -18.46 23.44 -4.12
C ASN A 183 -18.89 24.89 -4.38
N ILE A 184 -19.01 25.29 -5.65
CA ILE A 184 -19.52 26.62 -6.02
C ILE A 184 -20.95 26.80 -5.50
N ASN A 185 -21.82 25.79 -5.71
CA ASN A 185 -23.20 25.85 -5.24
C ASN A 185 -23.31 25.73 -3.72
N GLN A 186 -22.39 25.00 -3.07
CA GLN A 186 -22.39 24.79 -1.62
C GLN A 186 -21.88 26.01 -0.85
N TYR A 187 -20.80 26.62 -1.30
CA TYR A 187 -20.07 27.63 -0.53
C TYR A 187 -20.25 29.06 -1.05
N GLY A 188 -20.70 29.25 -2.29
CA GLY A 188 -21.02 30.55 -2.87
C GLY A 188 -19.93 31.60 -2.60
N ASP A 189 -20.29 32.66 -1.88
CA ASP A 189 -19.40 33.78 -1.55
C ASP A 189 -18.19 33.37 -0.68
N GLN A 190 -18.29 32.28 0.08
CA GLN A 190 -17.20 31.79 0.95
C GLN A 190 -16.19 30.93 0.21
N LEU A 191 -16.46 30.54 -1.04
CA LEU A 191 -15.63 29.63 -1.82
C LEU A 191 -14.17 30.08 -1.90
N GLY A 192 -13.93 31.38 -2.13
CA GLY A 192 -12.56 31.92 -2.21
C GLY A 192 -11.76 31.72 -0.92
N SER A 193 -12.41 31.83 0.24
CA SER A 193 -11.76 31.61 1.54
C SER A 193 -11.42 30.13 1.78
N ILE A 194 -12.31 29.23 1.36
CA ILE A 194 -12.15 27.79 1.49
C ILE A 194 -11.03 27.30 0.57
N VAL A 195 -11.05 27.72 -0.69
CA VAL A 195 -9.98 27.43 -1.66
C VAL A 195 -8.63 27.92 -1.14
N SER A 196 -8.54 29.15 -0.64
CA SER A 196 -7.30 29.67 -0.06
C SER A 196 -6.79 28.84 1.12
N ASN A 197 -7.69 28.42 2.02
CA ASN A 197 -7.34 27.59 3.17
C ASN A 197 -6.91 26.19 2.77
N ASN A 198 -7.59 25.56 1.81
CA ASN A 198 -7.24 24.24 1.30
C ASN A 198 -5.90 24.25 0.55
N ILE A 199 -5.63 25.28 -0.25
CA ILE A 199 -4.30 25.48 -0.86
C ILE A 199 -3.23 25.55 0.23
N LYS A 200 -3.40 26.39 1.25
CA LYS A 200 -2.40 26.52 2.33
C LYS A 200 -2.18 25.20 3.09
N ARG A 201 -3.26 24.44 3.34
CA ARG A 201 -3.19 23.18 4.09
C ARG A 201 -2.51 22.08 3.29
N ASN A 202 -2.90 21.90 2.04
CA ASN A 202 -2.43 20.80 1.20
C ASN A 202 -1.02 21.07 0.65
N LEU A 203 -0.73 22.32 0.29
CA LEU A 203 0.48 22.65 -0.44
C LEU A 203 1.71 22.81 0.47
N ARG A 204 1.52 23.00 1.79
CA ARG A 204 2.65 23.26 2.71
C ARG A 204 3.65 22.10 2.75
N ALA A 205 3.16 20.90 3.04
CA ALA A 205 4.01 19.71 3.12
C ALA A 205 4.59 19.35 1.75
N GLU A 206 3.79 19.52 0.68
CA GLU A 206 4.24 19.27 -0.69
C GLU A 206 5.37 20.22 -1.11
N MET A 207 5.23 21.54 -0.89
CA MET A 207 6.29 22.50 -1.19
C MET A 207 7.56 22.22 -0.40
N GLN A 208 7.45 21.87 0.88
CA GLN A 208 8.61 21.49 1.69
C GLN A 208 9.31 20.26 1.12
N ASN A 209 8.56 19.27 0.65
CA ASN A 209 9.12 18.08 0.02
C ASN A 209 9.83 18.42 -1.29
N ILE A 210 9.17 19.16 -2.20
CA ILE A 210 9.75 19.54 -3.51
C ILE A 210 11.01 20.39 -3.33
N ALA A 211 10.99 21.36 -2.40
CA ALA A 211 12.16 22.17 -2.09
C ALA A 211 13.30 21.34 -1.48
N THR A 212 12.97 20.37 -0.62
CA THR A 212 13.97 19.45 -0.04
C THR A 212 14.60 18.58 -1.11
N MET A 213 13.81 18.05 -2.04
CA MET A 213 14.30 17.28 -3.18
C MET A 213 15.21 18.12 -4.08
N PHE A 214 14.79 19.32 -4.45
CA PHE A 214 15.61 20.27 -5.22
C PHE A 214 16.95 20.55 -4.54
N LYS A 215 16.93 20.84 -3.24
CA LYS A 215 18.13 21.05 -2.44
C LYS A 215 19.06 19.84 -2.45
N ASN A 216 18.51 18.64 -2.21
CA ASN A 216 19.29 17.41 -2.13
C ASN A 216 19.92 17.03 -3.48
N THR A 217 19.19 17.24 -4.57
CA THR A 217 19.70 17.05 -5.94
C THR A 217 20.86 18.00 -6.21
N ALA A 218 20.70 19.30 -5.92
CA ALA A 218 21.76 20.30 -6.10
C ALA A 218 23.03 19.98 -5.28
N TYR A 219 22.88 19.53 -4.03
CA TYR A 219 24.04 19.10 -3.22
C TYR A 219 24.74 17.87 -3.80
N THR A 220 23.96 16.90 -4.25
CA THR A 220 24.50 15.66 -4.83
C THR A 220 25.30 15.98 -6.09
N ASP A 221 24.77 16.81 -6.97
CA ASP A 221 25.46 17.18 -8.21
C ASP A 221 26.70 18.04 -7.95
N GLY A 222 26.63 18.98 -6.99
CA GLY A 222 27.79 19.77 -6.56
C GLY A 222 28.94 18.89 -6.05
N PHE A 223 28.62 17.83 -5.31
CA PHE A 223 29.61 16.86 -4.86
C PHE A 223 30.26 16.11 -6.03
N HIS A 224 29.46 15.59 -6.98
CA HIS A 224 29.98 14.91 -8.16
C HIS A 224 30.85 15.84 -9.03
N ALA A 225 30.42 17.08 -9.26
CA ALA A 225 31.18 18.08 -9.99
C ALA A 225 32.54 18.39 -9.34
N GLY A 226 32.59 18.44 -8.00
CA GLY A 226 33.82 18.63 -7.24
C GLY A 226 34.82 17.47 -7.41
N ILE A 227 34.35 16.23 -7.33
CA ILE A 227 35.19 15.02 -7.50
C ILE A 227 35.73 14.93 -8.94
N HIS A 228 34.90 15.20 -9.95
CA HIS A 228 35.34 15.21 -11.35
C HIS A 228 36.33 16.34 -11.66
N SER A 229 36.15 17.52 -11.05
CA SER A 229 37.08 18.65 -11.21
C SER A 229 38.46 18.37 -10.60
N GLN A 230 38.51 17.70 -9.44
CA GLN A 230 39.78 17.33 -8.79
C GLN A 230 40.53 16.24 -9.56
N ARG A 231 39.82 15.26 -10.13
CA ARG A 231 40.43 14.18 -10.92
C ARG A 231 41.07 14.66 -12.23
N ASN A 232 40.57 15.74 -12.83
CA ASN A 232 41.14 16.33 -14.04
C ASN A 232 42.28 17.33 -13.77
N ARG A 233 42.64 17.57 -12.51
CA ARG A 233 43.75 18.47 -12.10
C ARG A 233 45.02 17.73 -11.66
N MET A 234 45.04 16.39 -11.74
CA MET A 234 46.23 15.54 -11.57
C MET A 234 46.66 14.98 -12.92
#